data_AF-A0A1G6QV63-F1
#
_entry.id   AF-A0A1G6QV63-F1
#
_cell.length_a   1.000
_cell.length_b   1.000
_cell.length_c   1.000
_cell.angle_alpha   90.00
_cell.angle_beta   90.00
_cell.angle_gamma   90.00
#
_symmetry.space_group_name_H-M   'P 1'
#
loop_
_entity.id
_entity.type
_entity.pdbx_description
1 polymer ?
#
loop_
_entity_poly.entity_id
_entity_poly.type
_entity_poly.pdbx_seq_one_letter_code
_entity_poly.pdbx_strand_id
1 'polypeptide(L)'
;MSLLSSLIAELSALVERSRESRTHLSGAGDRLERVLESAQNTTVDSSSALVTDALVQLRSAIGKLEEAQRLLSAGDERWQAYIALLAAGAGVSAGTVPQARPPLSAARSEAAQPIRGPARHGIRSPTPGRHRLTRIGRSSQPAEKNTVILPSVDVEGDLAAIRTGRAHWNADTNRYEINGRSWGVEPNGTVFPASGPGLVELSRSQFKALKTLNTDGQPVGIWPKNYLKDPSISSSDWDRAAEIYRYHPRHSQGAT
;
A
#
# COMPACT_ATOMS: atom_id res chain seq x y z
N MET A 1 20.80 -11.04 29.22
CA MET A 1 19.55 -10.33 28.86
C MET A 1 18.52 -11.34 28.39
N SER A 2 17.25 -11.20 28.76
CA SER A 2 16.20 -12.13 28.32
C SER A 2 15.82 -11.84 26.86
N LEU A 3 15.35 -12.86 26.11
CA LEU A 3 14.88 -12.69 24.73
C LEU A 3 13.81 -11.59 24.60
N LEU A 4 12.96 -11.45 25.61
CA LEU A 4 11.95 -10.38 25.70
C LEU A 4 12.58 -8.98 25.77
N SER A 5 13.63 -8.81 26.58
CA SER A 5 14.33 -7.52 26.67
C SER A 5 15.02 -7.13 25.36
N SER A 6 15.56 -8.09 24.62
CA SER A 6 16.15 -7.86 23.28
C SER A 6 15.09 -7.42 22.28
N LEU A 7 13.94 -8.11 22.26
CA LEU A 7 12.82 -7.78 21.37
C LEU A 7 12.27 -6.38 21.64
N ILE A 8 12.08 -6.02 22.92
CA ILE A 8 11.62 -4.68 23.32
C ILE A 8 12.60 -3.60 22.85
N ALA A 9 13.91 -3.84 22.99
CA ALA A 9 14.94 -2.90 22.53
C ALA A 9 14.92 -2.74 21.00
N GLU A 10 14.82 -3.83 20.24
CA GLU A 10 14.77 -3.79 18.77
C GLU A 10 13.53 -3.05 18.25
N LEU A 11 12.35 -3.32 18.84
CA LEU A 11 11.11 -2.63 18.48
C LEU A 11 11.17 -1.15 18.82
N SER A 12 11.75 -0.79 19.97
CA SER A 12 11.93 0.61 20.36
C SER A 12 12.86 1.34 19.39
N ALA A 13 13.96 0.71 18.99
CA ALA A 13 14.87 1.27 17.99
C ALA A 13 14.23 1.43 16.62
N LEU A 14 13.31 0.53 16.23
CA LEU A 14 12.55 0.66 14.99
C LEU A 14 11.59 1.85 15.02
N VAL A 15 10.88 2.07 16.14
CA VAL A 15 10.00 3.23 16.33
C VAL A 15 10.80 4.53 16.25
N GLU A 16 12.01 4.56 16.82
CA GLU A 16 12.84 5.76 16.78
C GLU A 16 13.33 6.08 15.36
N ARG A 17 13.75 5.08 14.58
CA ARG A 17 14.07 5.27 13.15
C ARG A 17 12.87 5.75 12.32
N SER A 18 11.66 5.30 12.67
CA SER A 18 10.42 5.76 12.05
C SER A 18 10.18 7.24 12.35
N ARG A 19 10.39 7.67 13.60
CA ARG A 19 10.31 9.08 14.02
C ARG A 19 11.33 9.97 13.30
N GLU A 20 12.59 9.54 13.21
CA GLU A 20 13.63 10.24 12.45
C GLU A 20 13.20 10.41 10.98
N SER A 21 12.70 9.34 10.36
CA SER A 21 12.20 9.37 8.99
C SER A 21 11.05 10.38 8.82
N ARG A 22 10.14 10.48 9.80
CA ARG A 22 9.08 11.50 9.79
C ARG A 22 9.61 12.92 9.86
N THR A 23 10.60 13.18 10.71
CA THR A 23 11.24 14.50 10.79
C THR A 23 11.89 14.89 9.46
N HIS A 24 12.54 13.94 8.79
CA HIS A 24 13.10 14.17 7.46
C HIS A 24 12.04 14.45 6.39
N LEU A 25 10.92 13.71 6.43
CA LEU A 25 9.78 13.92 5.51
C LEU A 25 9.11 15.28 5.75
N SER A 26 8.90 15.67 7.00
CA SER A 26 8.36 16.99 7.36
C SER A 26 9.26 18.10 6.82
N GLY A 27 10.57 18.03 7.06
CA GLY A 27 11.51 19.02 6.54
C GLY A 27 11.60 19.04 5.00
N ALA A 28 11.32 17.92 4.33
CA ALA A 28 11.20 17.87 2.87
C ALA A 28 9.91 18.54 2.38
N GLY A 29 8.79 18.32 3.08
CA GLY A 29 7.53 19.03 2.86
C GLY A 29 7.70 20.54 2.95
N ASP A 30 8.27 21.04 4.05
CA ASP A 30 8.50 22.47 4.28
C ASP A 30 9.41 23.12 3.22
N ARG A 31 10.36 22.35 2.66
CA ARG A 31 11.20 22.83 1.55
C ARG A 31 10.39 22.94 0.25
N LEU A 32 9.57 21.93 -0.05
CA LEU A 32 8.72 21.94 -1.25
C LEU A 32 7.65 23.03 -1.18
N GLU A 33 7.09 23.28 0.00
CA GLU A 33 6.11 24.34 0.20
C GLU A 33 6.72 25.73 -0.04
N ARG A 34 7.94 25.97 0.45
CA ARG A 34 8.69 27.21 0.14
C ARG A 34 8.99 27.36 -1.35
N VAL A 35 9.33 26.28 -2.04
CA VAL A 35 9.54 26.29 -3.50
C VAL A 35 8.22 26.59 -4.21
N LEU A 36 7.11 25.99 -3.76
CA LEU A 36 5.78 26.23 -4.29
C LEU A 36 5.37 27.70 -4.15
N GLU A 37 5.56 28.28 -2.96
CA GLU A 37 5.26 29.67 -2.67
C GLU A 37 6.13 30.61 -3.51
N SER A 38 7.44 30.35 -3.58
CA SER A 38 8.35 31.13 -4.42
C SER A 38 7.96 31.04 -5.90
N ALA A 39 7.64 29.85 -6.41
CA ALA A 39 7.23 29.66 -7.78
C ALA A 39 5.95 30.44 -8.09
N GLN A 40 4.92 30.31 -7.24
CA GLN A 40 3.66 31.06 -7.38
C GLN A 40 3.90 32.57 -7.45
N ASN A 41 4.73 33.12 -6.56
CA ASN A 41 5.04 34.55 -6.53
C ASN A 41 5.81 35.02 -7.77
N THR A 42 6.67 34.19 -8.34
CA THR A 42 7.40 34.52 -9.58
C THR A 42 6.58 34.34 -10.85
N THR A 43 5.48 33.60 -10.79
CA THR A 43 4.67 33.24 -11.97
C THR A 43 3.27 33.85 -11.97
N VAL A 44 3.00 34.86 -11.13
CA VAL A 44 1.68 35.50 -10.97
C VAL A 44 1.07 35.95 -12.31
N ASP A 45 1.89 36.41 -13.25
CA ASP A 45 1.46 36.85 -14.58
C ASP A 45 1.69 35.81 -15.69
N SER A 46 2.13 34.61 -15.35
CA SER A 46 2.43 33.56 -16.33
C SER A 46 1.18 32.76 -16.67
N SER A 47 0.69 32.91 -17.91
CA SER A 47 -0.38 32.11 -18.49
C SER A 47 0.10 30.77 -19.10
N SER A 48 1.35 30.38 -18.80
CA SER A 48 1.94 29.15 -19.32
C SER A 48 1.28 27.91 -18.72
N ALA A 49 0.68 27.08 -19.58
CA ALA A 49 0.09 25.81 -19.17
C ALA A 49 1.10 24.87 -18.47
N LEU A 50 2.38 24.95 -18.85
CA LEU A 50 3.46 24.16 -18.23
C LEU A 50 3.72 24.58 -16.78
N VAL A 51 3.61 25.88 -16.47
CA VAL A 51 3.77 26.40 -15.11
C VAL A 51 2.61 25.93 -14.24
N THR A 52 1.38 26.01 -14.75
CA THR A 52 0.18 25.55 -14.05
C THR A 52 0.26 24.05 -13.74
N ASP A 53 0.64 23.22 -14.71
CA ASP A 53 0.76 21.77 -14.50
C ASP A 53 1.87 21.44 -13.48
N ALA A 54 3.02 22.10 -13.57
CA ALA A 54 4.11 21.92 -12.60
C ALA A 54 3.68 22.28 -11.16
N LEU A 55 2.92 23.36 -10.97
CA LEU A 55 2.39 23.75 -9.66
C LEU A 55 1.38 22.73 -9.11
N VAL A 56 0.54 22.14 -9.98
CA VAL A 56 -0.40 21.07 -9.61
C VAL A 56 0.36 19.81 -9.18
N GLN A 57 1.37 19.40 -9.94
CA GLN A 57 2.20 18.25 -9.59
C GLN A 57 2.93 18.45 -8.27
N LEU A 58 3.48 19.66 -8.02
CA LEU A 58 4.17 19.99 -6.78
C LEU A 58 3.22 19.93 -5.57
N ARG A 59 2.00 20.47 -5.68
CA ARG A 59 0.96 20.35 -4.64
C ARG A 59 0.59 18.89 -4.38
N SER A 60 0.42 18.09 -5.43
CA SER A 60 0.15 16.66 -5.29
C SER A 60 1.28 15.92 -4.56
N ALA A 61 2.54 16.28 -4.82
CA ALA A 61 3.68 15.70 -4.14
C ALA A 61 3.69 16.05 -2.64
N ILE A 62 3.41 17.30 -2.28
CA ILE A 62 3.29 17.74 -0.87
C ILE A 62 2.20 16.94 -0.16
N GLY A 63 1.00 16.81 -0.74
CA GLY A 63 -0.09 16.04 -0.12
C GLY A 63 0.25 14.55 0.08
N LYS A 64 1.05 13.95 -0.81
CA LYS A 64 1.54 12.56 -0.63
C LYS A 64 2.54 12.43 0.52
N LEU A 65 3.37 13.45 0.76
CA LEU A 65 4.30 13.47 1.90
C LEU A 65 3.55 13.58 3.23
N GLU A 66 2.53 14.44 3.30
CA GLU A 66 1.66 14.57 4.47
C GLU A 66 0.91 13.27 4.78
N GLU A 67 0.41 12.58 3.74
CA GLU A 67 -0.22 11.27 3.88
C GLU A 67 0.75 10.24 4.47
N ALA A 68 1.97 10.17 3.93
CA ALA A 68 3.00 9.26 4.42
C ALA A 68 3.36 9.55 5.89
N GLN A 69 3.47 10.83 6.25
CA GLN A 69 3.73 11.25 7.63
C GLN A 69 2.61 10.84 8.59
N ARG A 70 1.35 10.93 8.16
CA ARG A 70 0.20 10.51 8.97
C ARG A 70 0.19 9.02 9.21
N LEU A 71 0.46 8.22 8.17
CA LEU A 71 0.53 6.76 8.27
C LEU A 71 1.67 6.30 9.19
N LEU A 72 2.85 6.92 9.07
CA LEU A 72 3.98 6.63 9.96
C LEU A 72 3.66 6.99 11.41
N SER A 73 3.00 8.13 11.66
CA SER A 73 2.64 8.57 13.01
C SER A 73 1.65 7.59 13.67
N ALA A 74 0.63 7.16 12.93
CA ALA A 74 -0.31 6.15 13.41
C ALA A 74 0.35 4.77 13.64
N GLY A 75 1.38 4.43 12.85
CA GLY A 75 2.20 3.25 13.06
C GLY A 75 3.00 3.31 14.36
N ASP A 76 3.65 4.44 14.63
CA ASP A 76 4.45 4.67 15.84
C ASP A 76 3.61 4.49 17.10
N GLU A 77 2.44 5.12 17.17
CA GLU A 77 1.52 5.02 18.32
C GLU A 77 1.15 3.57 18.64
N ARG A 78 0.89 2.76 17.60
CA ARG A 78 0.54 1.34 17.76
C ARG A 78 1.71 0.52 18.27
N TRP A 79 2.91 0.75 17.73
CA TRP A 79 4.10 0.06 18.18
C TRP A 79 4.47 0.43 19.62
N GLN A 80 4.29 1.69 20.01
CA GLN A 80 4.48 2.09 21.40
C GLN A 80 3.50 1.41 22.35
N ALA A 81 2.22 1.30 21.98
CA ALA A 81 1.23 0.57 22.76
C ALA A 81 1.62 -0.91 22.92
N TYR A 82 2.12 -1.54 21.85
CA TYR A 82 2.59 -2.93 21.90
C TYR A 82 3.81 -3.12 22.79
N ILE A 83 4.80 -2.23 22.68
CA ILE A 83 6.00 -2.23 23.54
C ILE A 83 5.61 -2.08 25.02
N ALA A 84 4.66 -1.19 25.33
CA ALA A 84 4.16 -0.99 26.69
C ALA A 84 3.49 -2.26 27.24
N LEU A 85 2.71 -2.98 26.43
CA LEU A 85 2.11 -4.26 26.81
C LEU A 85 3.18 -5.33 27.11
N LEU A 86 4.22 -5.43 26.28
CA LEU A 86 5.32 -6.36 26.50
C LEU A 86 6.12 -6.03 27.77
N ALA A 87 6.33 -4.75 28.06
CA ALA A 87 7.07 -4.29 29.23
C ALA A 87 6.31 -4.50 30.56
N ALA A 88 4.98 -4.47 30.54
CA ALA A 88 4.14 -4.59 31.74
C ALA A 88 4.03 -6.02 32.32
N GLY A 89 4.62 -7.04 31.68
CA GLY A 89 4.72 -8.39 32.25
C GLY A 89 3.40 -9.14 32.46
N ALA A 90 2.29 -8.72 31.83
CA ALA A 90 1.01 -9.41 31.94
C ALA A 90 1.08 -10.79 31.24
N GLY A 91 0.90 -11.85 32.03
CA GLY A 91 1.01 -13.25 31.58
C GLY A 91 0.19 -13.56 30.34
N VAL A 92 0.88 -13.92 29.26
CA VAL A 92 0.27 -14.45 28.05
C VAL A 92 -0.01 -15.94 28.29
N SER A 93 -1.23 -16.27 28.72
CA SER A 93 -1.70 -17.66 28.76
C SER A 93 -1.60 -18.27 27.36
N ALA A 94 -1.01 -19.47 27.26
CA ALA A 94 -0.67 -20.20 26.03
C ALA A 94 -1.86 -20.66 25.15
N GLY A 95 -3.06 -20.09 25.32
CA GLY A 95 -4.20 -20.19 24.41
C GLY A 95 -4.54 -18.87 23.71
N THR A 96 -3.78 -17.81 23.98
CA THR A 96 -3.96 -16.48 23.38
C THR A 96 -2.61 -16.01 22.87
N VAL A 97 -2.18 -16.58 21.73
CA VAL A 97 -1.47 -15.74 20.76
C VAL A 97 -2.32 -14.48 20.63
N PRO A 98 -1.77 -13.26 20.76
CA PRO A 98 -2.54 -12.08 20.40
C PRO A 98 -2.83 -12.25 18.92
N GLN A 99 -4.02 -12.79 18.62
CA GLN A 99 -4.64 -12.69 17.33
C GLN A 99 -4.52 -11.22 16.98
N ALA A 100 -3.94 -10.93 15.82
CA ALA A 100 -3.84 -9.61 15.23
C ALA A 100 -5.24 -9.00 15.06
N ARG A 101 -5.81 -8.55 16.18
CA ARG A 101 -7.06 -7.82 16.31
C ARG A 101 -6.67 -6.56 17.07
N PRO A 102 -6.81 -5.38 16.46
CA PRO A 102 -6.74 -4.15 17.24
C PRO A 102 -7.90 -4.16 18.26
N PRO A 103 -7.68 -3.79 19.53
CA PRO A 103 -8.76 -3.23 20.31
C PRO A 103 -9.20 -1.96 19.59
N LEU A 104 -10.49 -1.89 19.35
CA LEU A 104 -11.20 -0.69 18.91
C LEU A 104 -10.66 0.50 19.72
N SER A 105 -10.18 1.52 19.02
CA SER A 105 -10.22 2.86 19.60
C SER A 105 -11.61 3.05 20.17
N ALA A 106 -11.70 3.69 21.34
CA ALA A 106 -12.93 4.18 21.96
C ALA A 106 -13.62 5.26 21.10
N ALA A 107 -13.67 5.09 19.78
CA ALA A 107 -14.87 5.40 19.03
C ALA A 107 -16.00 4.63 19.71
N ARG A 108 -17.02 5.38 20.11
CA ARG A 108 -18.32 4.92 20.55
C ARG A 108 -18.64 3.51 20.05
N SER A 109 -19.31 2.74 20.90
CA SER A 109 -20.19 1.64 20.47
C SER A 109 -21.16 2.18 19.41
N GLU A 110 -20.69 2.31 18.18
CA GLU A 110 -21.44 2.68 17.02
C GLU A 110 -22.04 1.37 16.56
N ALA A 111 -23.33 1.22 16.86
CA ALA A 111 -24.16 0.15 16.35
C ALA A 111 -23.78 -0.11 14.89
N ALA A 112 -23.62 -1.39 14.52
CA ALA A 112 -23.32 -1.81 13.16
C ALA A 112 -24.10 -0.95 12.15
N GLN A 113 -23.39 -0.05 11.47
CA GLN A 113 -24.01 0.85 10.51
C GLN A 113 -24.67 -0.02 9.43
N PRO A 114 -25.88 0.33 8.96
CA PRO A 114 -26.53 -0.43 7.89
C PRO A 114 -25.57 -0.51 6.70
N ILE A 115 -25.36 -1.72 6.17
CA ILE A 115 -24.39 -1.99 5.10
C ILE A 115 -24.68 -1.04 3.93
N ARG A 116 -23.79 -0.08 3.69
CA ARG A 116 -23.94 0.89 2.60
C ARG A 116 -23.26 0.39 1.33
N GLY A 117 -23.77 0.84 0.19
CA GLY A 117 -23.26 0.46 -1.12
C GLY A 117 -23.62 -0.97 -1.55
N PRO A 118 -22.96 -1.50 -2.61
CA PRO A 118 -23.28 -2.78 -3.23
C PRO A 118 -23.27 -3.99 -2.29
N ALA A 119 -22.49 -3.95 -1.21
CA ALA A 119 -22.43 -5.02 -0.20
C ALA A 119 -23.76 -5.30 0.49
N ARG A 120 -24.72 -4.35 0.45
CA ARG A 120 -26.09 -4.57 0.96
C ARG A 120 -26.83 -5.71 0.23
N HIS A 121 -26.44 -5.99 -1.01
CA HIS A 121 -27.01 -7.04 -1.84
C HIS A 121 -26.05 -8.24 -2.02
N GLY A 122 -24.93 -8.24 -1.29
CA GLY A 122 -23.84 -9.20 -1.43
C GLY A 122 -22.79 -8.77 -2.45
N ILE A 123 -21.53 -8.77 -2.04
CA ILE A 123 -20.38 -8.57 -2.94
C ILE A 123 -19.90 -9.91 -3.49
N ARG A 124 -19.55 -9.91 -4.78
CA ARG A 124 -18.81 -11.02 -5.40
C ARG A 124 -17.32 -10.80 -5.19
N SER A 125 -16.64 -11.83 -4.69
CA SER A 125 -15.17 -11.81 -4.72
C SER A 125 -14.70 -11.74 -6.16
N PRO A 126 -13.58 -11.05 -6.44
CA PRO A 126 -12.86 -11.27 -7.69
C PRO A 126 -12.49 -12.75 -7.80
N THR A 127 -12.32 -13.27 -9.01
CA THR A 127 -11.90 -14.68 -9.19
C THR A 127 -10.70 -14.99 -8.28
N PRO A 128 -10.72 -16.08 -7.51
CA PRO A 128 -9.74 -16.32 -6.46
C PRO A 128 -8.29 -16.17 -6.95
N GLY A 129 -7.55 -15.28 -6.30
CA GLY A 129 -6.13 -15.05 -6.59
C GLY A 129 -5.83 -14.15 -7.77
N ARG A 130 -6.82 -13.62 -8.52
CA ARG A 130 -6.56 -12.53 -9.48
C ARG A 130 -5.90 -11.35 -8.76
N HIS A 131 -5.09 -10.58 -9.50
CA HIS A 131 -4.28 -9.46 -8.99
C HIS A 131 -3.15 -9.83 -8.01
N ARG A 132 -3.16 -11.00 -7.37
CA ARG A 132 -2.08 -11.41 -6.47
C ARG A 132 -0.78 -11.55 -7.24
N LEU A 133 0.30 -10.99 -6.70
CA LEU A 133 1.65 -11.07 -7.28
C LEU A 133 2.03 -12.51 -7.67
N THR A 134 1.68 -13.49 -6.83
CA THR A 134 2.01 -14.92 -7.03
C THR A 134 1.18 -15.62 -8.10
N ARG A 135 0.12 -14.97 -8.62
CA ARG A 135 -0.81 -15.54 -9.60
C ARG A 135 -0.71 -14.85 -10.96
N ILE A 136 0.11 -13.81 -11.09
CA ILE A 136 0.40 -13.16 -12.37
C ILE A 136 1.36 -14.07 -13.14
N GLY A 137 0.97 -14.48 -14.35
CA GLY A 137 1.75 -15.40 -15.19
C GLY A 137 1.30 -15.41 -16.64
N ARG A 138 1.65 -16.46 -17.41
CA ARG A 138 1.41 -16.55 -18.86
C ARG A 138 -0.01 -16.21 -19.32
N SER A 139 -1.04 -16.62 -18.56
CA SER A 139 -2.45 -16.39 -18.86
C SER A 139 -2.98 -15.02 -18.42
N SER A 140 -2.20 -14.24 -17.67
CA SER A 140 -2.61 -12.90 -17.23
C SER A 140 -2.58 -11.93 -18.40
N GLN A 141 -3.70 -11.24 -18.63
CA GLN A 141 -3.82 -10.23 -19.69
C GLN A 141 -3.48 -8.85 -19.12
N PRO A 142 -2.50 -8.13 -19.67
CA PRO A 142 -2.24 -6.75 -19.30
C PRO A 142 -3.39 -5.85 -19.75
N ALA A 143 -3.93 -5.04 -18.84
CA ALA A 143 -4.81 -3.92 -19.13
C ALA A 143 -4.01 -2.60 -19.18
N GLU A 144 -4.68 -1.47 -19.46
CA GLU A 144 -4.04 -0.15 -19.43
C GLU A 144 -3.56 0.22 -18.02
N LYS A 145 -4.42 -0.01 -17.03
CA LYS A 145 -4.13 0.14 -15.59
C LYS A 145 -4.35 -1.19 -14.91
N ASN A 146 -3.35 -1.65 -14.15
CA ASN A 146 -3.39 -2.94 -13.46
C ASN A 146 -3.03 -2.71 -12.00
N THR A 147 -3.81 -3.24 -11.07
CA THR A 147 -3.43 -3.25 -9.65
C THR A 147 -2.94 -4.64 -9.26
N VAL A 148 -1.77 -4.68 -8.63
CA VAL A 148 -1.11 -5.89 -8.10
C VAL A 148 -1.23 -5.88 -6.58
N ILE A 149 -1.64 -7.01 -6.01
CA ILE A 149 -1.73 -7.23 -4.57
C ILE A 149 -0.45 -7.91 -4.11
N LEU A 150 0.29 -7.24 -3.21
CA LEU A 150 1.48 -7.78 -2.57
C LEU A 150 1.11 -8.86 -1.53
N PRO A 151 2.01 -9.83 -1.23
CA PRO A 151 1.70 -10.94 -0.34
C PRO A 151 1.32 -10.56 1.10
N SER A 152 1.71 -9.36 1.57
CA SER A 152 1.40 -8.87 2.91
C SER A 152 -0.05 -8.42 3.10
N VAL A 153 -0.84 -8.31 2.04
CA VAL A 153 -2.21 -7.83 2.10
C VAL A 153 -3.18 -8.95 2.48
N ASP A 154 -3.89 -8.77 3.60
CA ASP A 154 -5.02 -9.63 4.00
C ASP A 154 -6.30 -9.28 3.20
N VAL A 155 -6.36 -9.81 1.98
CA VAL A 155 -7.50 -9.62 1.08
C VAL A 155 -8.78 -10.22 1.67
N GLU A 156 -8.69 -11.38 2.30
CA GLU A 156 -9.88 -12.07 2.81
C GLU A 156 -10.46 -11.33 4.02
N GLY A 157 -9.61 -10.80 4.90
CA GLY A 157 -10.02 -9.93 6.00
C GLY A 157 -10.70 -8.65 5.52
N ASP A 158 -10.14 -7.99 4.50
CA ASP A 158 -10.76 -6.80 3.89
C ASP A 158 -12.13 -7.12 3.28
N LEU A 159 -12.24 -8.18 2.47
CA LEU A 159 -13.51 -8.57 1.86
C LEU A 159 -14.54 -9.00 2.92
N ALA A 160 -14.12 -9.64 4.01
CA ALA A 160 -14.99 -9.97 5.14
C ALA A 160 -15.47 -8.70 5.88
N ALA A 161 -14.60 -7.70 6.06
CA ALA A 161 -14.98 -6.41 6.62
C ALA A 161 -16.01 -5.69 5.74
N ILE A 162 -15.82 -5.71 4.41
CA ILE A 162 -16.80 -5.15 3.46
C ILE A 162 -18.14 -5.88 3.56
N ARG A 163 -18.15 -7.21 3.55
CA ARG A 163 -19.39 -8.03 3.68
C ARG A 163 -20.14 -7.77 4.98
N THR A 164 -19.41 -7.52 6.05
CA THR A 164 -19.99 -7.30 7.40
C THR A 164 -20.27 -5.82 7.68
N GLY A 165 -20.18 -4.94 6.69
CA GLY A 165 -20.47 -3.51 6.83
C GLY A 165 -19.45 -2.72 7.64
N ARG A 166 -18.27 -3.29 7.91
CA ARG A 166 -17.18 -2.64 8.66
C ARG A 166 -16.28 -1.75 7.80
N ALA A 167 -16.40 -1.83 6.47
CA ALA A 167 -15.70 -0.94 5.54
C ALA A 167 -16.51 0.35 5.34
N HIS A 168 -15.80 1.47 5.19
CA HIS A 168 -16.43 2.74 4.84
C HIS A 168 -16.82 2.71 3.36
N TRP A 169 -18.05 3.11 3.03
CA TRP A 169 -18.51 3.23 1.65
C TRP A 169 -18.41 4.67 1.19
N ASN A 170 -17.60 4.91 0.16
CA ASN A 170 -17.48 6.17 -0.53
C ASN A 170 -18.35 6.15 -1.79
N ALA A 171 -19.49 6.84 -1.74
CA ALA A 171 -20.48 6.84 -2.83
C ALA A 171 -20.00 7.63 -4.05
N ASP A 172 -19.21 8.69 -3.85
CA ASP A 172 -18.74 9.56 -4.92
C ASP A 172 -17.74 8.85 -5.84
N THR A 173 -16.94 7.95 -5.27
CA THR A 173 -15.94 7.18 -6.01
C THR A 173 -16.37 5.73 -6.27
N ASN A 174 -17.52 5.30 -5.72
CA ASN A 174 -18.04 3.94 -5.77
C ASN A 174 -17.04 2.90 -5.22
N ARG A 175 -16.44 3.19 -4.05
CA ARG A 175 -15.38 2.37 -3.44
C ARG A 175 -15.63 2.07 -1.97
N TYR A 176 -15.14 0.91 -1.55
CA TYR A 176 -14.98 0.55 -0.14
C TYR A 176 -13.59 0.91 0.36
N GLU A 177 -13.52 1.54 1.52
CA GLU A 177 -12.30 1.91 2.19
C GLU A 177 -12.16 1.13 3.50
N ILE A 178 -11.07 0.38 3.62
CA ILE A 178 -10.77 -0.43 4.80
C ILE A 178 -9.24 -0.56 4.95
N ASN A 179 -8.72 -0.41 6.17
CA ASN A 179 -7.29 -0.55 6.44
C ASN A 179 -6.39 0.36 5.57
N GLY A 180 -6.86 1.55 5.19
CA GLY A 180 -6.17 2.47 4.29
C GLY A 180 -6.13 2.04 2.82
N ARG A 181 -6.81 0.95 2.47
CA ARG A 181 -6.96 0.45 1.10
C ARG A 181 -8.32 0.78 0.54
N SER A 182 -8.35 1.06 -0.75
CA SER A 182 -9.54 1.32 -1.53
C SER A 182 -9.81 0.14 -2.46
N TRP A 183 -11.07 -0.31 -2.46
CA TRP A 183 -11.58 -1.43 -3.23
C TRP A 183 -12.73 -0.94 -4.10
N GLY A 184 -12.54 -0.99 -5.41
CA GLY A 184 -13.60 -0.65 -6.36
C GLY A 184 -14.65 -1.74 -6.44
N VAL A 185 -15.86 -1.36 -6.84
CA VAL A 185 -16.94 -2.30 -7.11
C VAL A 185 -17.45 -2.10 -8.53
N GLU A 186 -17.44 -3.16 -9.32
CA GLU A 186 -18.07 -3.17 -10.63
C GLU A 186 -19.60 -3.13 -10.51
N PRO A 187 -20.33 -2.69 -11.55
CA PRO A 187 -21.80 -2.69 -11.54
C PRO A 187 -22.43 -4.06 -11.22
N ASN A 188 -21.73 -5.15 -11.53
CA ASN A 188 -22.15 -6.53 -11.26
C ASN A 188 -21.89 -6.99 -9.81
N GLY A 189 -21.35 -6.12 -8.94
CA GLY A 189 -21.02 -6.39 -7.54
C GLY A 189 -19.66 -7.04 -7.32
N THR A 190 -18.82 -7.20 -8.34
CA THR A 190 -17.46 -7.74 -8.22
C THR A 190 -16.52 -6.70 -7.66
N VAL A 191 -15.82 -7.06 -6.58
CA VAL A 191 -14.84 -6.19 -5.94
C VAL A 191 -13.47 -6.35 -6.60
N PHE A 192 -12.76 -5.25 -6.82
CA PHE A 192 -11.40 -5.25 -7.35
C PHE A 192 -10.49 -4.30 -6.57
N PRO A 193 -9.18 -4.61 -6.44
CA PRO A 193 -8.25 -3.74 -5.75
C PRO A 193 -8.07 -2.45 -6.53
N ALA A 194 -8.12 -1.29 -5.86
CA ALA A 194 -7.86 -0.01 -6.48
C ALA A 194 -6.49 0.54 -6.07
N SER A 195 -6.35 0.97 -4.81
CA SER A 195 -5.16 1.66 -4.31
C SER A 195 -5.00 1.51 -2.80
N GLY A 196 -3.80 1.83 -2.28
CA GLY A 196 -3.50 1.84 -0.85
C GLY A 196 -2.37 0.88 -0.46
N PRO A 197 -2.05 0.73 0.84
CA PRO A 197 -0.90 -0.04 1.31
C PRO A 197 -0.93 -1.49 0.81
N GLY A 198 0.12 -1.87 0.07
CA GLY A 198 0.27 -3.21 -0.52
C GLY A 198 -0.52 -3.45 -1.82
N LEU A 199 -1.24 -2.44 -2.31
CA LEU A 199 -1.90 -2.44 -3.62
C LEU A 199 -1.11 -1.53 -4.56
N VAL A 200 -0.44 -2.12 -5.55
CA VAL A 200 0.48 -1.41 -6.44
C VAL A 200 -0.14 -1.25 -7.82
N GLU A 201 -0.40 -0.02 -8.24
CA GLU A 201 -0.83 0.29 -9.60
C GLU A 201 0.36 0.22 -10.58
N LEU A 202 0.13 -0.39 -11.73
CA LEU A 202 1.09 -0.60 -12.80
C LEU A 202 0.48 -0.24 -14.15
N SER A 203 1.30 0.40 -14.99
CA SER A 203 0.99 0.57 -16.41
C SER A 203 0.97 -0.78 -17.14
N ARG A 204 0.43 -0.79 -18.36
CA ARG A 204 0.46 -1.97 -19.25
C ARG A 204 1.87 -2.53 -19.45
N SER A 205 2.87 -1.66 -19.69
CA SER A 205 4.27 -2.06 -19.93
C SER A 205 4.92 -2.63 -18.66
N GLN A 206 4.72 -1.99 -17.51
CA GLN A 206 5.21 -2.48 -16.21
C GLN A 206 4.60 -3.83 -15.83
N PHE A 207 3.30 -4.02 -16.08
CA PHE A 207 2.63 -5.29 -15.81
C PHE A 207 3.13 -6.41 -16.74
N LYS A 208 3.39 -6.10 -18.03
CA LYS A 208 4.03 -7.05 -18.95
C LYS A 208 5.42 -7.47 -18.45
N ALA A 209 6.24 -6.51 -18.02
CA ALA A 209 7.56 -6.78 -17.47
C ALA A 209 7.47 -7.71 -16.25
N LEU A 210 6.59 -7.39 -15.28
CA LEU A 210 6.35 -8.22 -14.10
C LEU A 210 5.88 -9.64 -14.46
N LYS A 211 4.97 -9.76 -15.43
CA LYS A 211 4.50 -11.05 -15.95
C LYS A 211 5.64 -11.89 -16.50
N THR A 212 6.58 -11.28 -17.22
CA THR A 212 7.77 -11.97 -17.74
C THR A 212 8.66 -12.44 -16.59
N LEU A 213 8.97 -11.57 -15.61
CA LEU A 213 9.76 -11.94 -14.43
C LEU A 213 9.14 -13.12 -13.65
N ASN A 214 7.82 -13.08 -13.43
CA ASN A 214 7.10 -14.17 -12.77
C ASN A 214 7.11 -15.49 -13.55
N THR A 215 7.11 -15.42 -14.89
CA THR A 215 7.04 -16.59 -15.77
C THR A 215 8.40 -17.25 -15.92
N ASP A 216 9.46 -16.44 -16.08
CA ASP A 216 10.80 -16.92 -16.41
C ASP A 216 11.63 -17.26 -15.17
N GLY A 217 11.15 -16.91 -13.96
CA GLY A 217 11.73 -17.33 -12.69
C GLY A 217 13.16 -16.83 -12.45
N GLN A 218 13.54 -15.70 -13.06
CA GLN A 218 14.90 -15.19 -13.00
C GLN A 218 15.22 -14.57 -11.62
N PRO A 219 16.45 -14.71 -11.11
CA PRO A 219 16.89 -13.98 -9.92
C PRO A 219 16.81 -12.46 -10.13
N VAL A 220 16.39 -11.70 -9.12
CA VAL A 220 16.41 -10.23 -9.18
C VAL A 220 17.86 -9.76 -9.37
N GLY A 221 18.07 -8.83 -10.29
CA GLY A 221 19.40 -8.26 -10.58
C GLY A 221 20.19 -8.98 -11.67
N ILE A 222 19.75 -10.15 -12.13
CA ILE A 222 20.27 -10.79 -13.35
C ILE A 222 19.22 -10.63 -14.45
N TRP A 223 19.31 -9.52 -15.19
CA TRP A 223 18.41 -9.27 -16.31
C TRP A 223 18.80 -10.17 -17.48
N PRO A 224 17.89 -11.00 -18.02
CA PRO A 224 18.23 -11.83 -19.17
C PRO A 224 18.62 -10.91 -20.33
N LYS A 225 19.82 -11.04 -20.91
CA LYS A 225 20.38 -10.23 -22.04
C LYS A 225 19.40 -9.95 -23.21
N ASN A 226 18.27 -10.65 -23.23
CA ASN A 226 17.15 -10.54 -24.14
C ASN A 226 16.01 -9.60 -23.65
N TYR A 227 16.24 -8.74 -22.63
CA TYR A 227 15.26 -7.80 -22.04
C TYR A 227 14.61 -6.85 -23.05
N LEU A 228 15.14 -6.76 -24.28
CA LEU A 228 14.65 -5.94 -25.40
C LEU A 228 13.71 -6.67 -26.37
N LYS A 229 13.20 -7.87 -26.07
CA LYS A 229 12.31 -8.57 -27.01
C LYS A 229 11.00 -7.83 -27.31
N ASP A 230 10.50 -7.04 -26.36
CA ASP A 230 9.30 -6.21 -26.56
C ASP A 230 9.71 -4.72 -26.56
N PRO A 231 9.72 -4.03 -27.73
CA PRO A 231 10.08 -2.63 -27.83
C PRO A 231 9.09 -1.69 -27.12
N SER A 232 7.94 -2.20 -26.67
CA SER A 232 6.96 -1.43 -25.88
C SER A 232 7.26 -1.38 -24.37
N ILE A 233 8.37 -1.98 -23.92
CA ILE A 233 8.77 -2.00 -22.51
C ILE A 233 10.11 -1.29 -22.36
N SER A 234 10.12 -0.17 -21.63
CA SER A 234 11.33 0.60 -21.37
C SER A 234 12.14 0.03 -20.19
N SER A 235 13.38 0.49 -20.01
CA SER A 235 14.21 0.11 -18.86
C SER A 235 13.55 0.47 -17.51
N SER A 236 12.93 1.65 -17.40
CA SER A 236 12.26 2.07 -16.17
C SER A 236 11.02 1.22 -15.85
N ASP A 237 10.35 0.66 -16.87
CA ASP A 237 9.25 -0.29 -16.67
C ASP A 237 9.75 -1.60 -16.03
N TRP A 238 10.93 -2.06 -16.45
CA TRP A 238 11.59 -3.23 -15.87
C TRP A 238 12.04 -2.99 -14.43
N ASP A 239 12.64 -1.82 -14.16
CA ASP A 239 13.05 -1.44 -12.80
C ASP A 239 11.86 -1.45 -11.84
N ARG A 240 10.74 -0.85 -12.26
CA ARG A 240 9.51 -0.84 -11.47
C ARG A 240 8.94 -2.23 -11.25
N ALA A 241 8.91 -3.06 -12.29
CA ALA A 241 8.44 -4.44 -12.17
C ALA A 241 9.32 -5.25 -11.20
N ALA A 242 10.63 -5.04 -11.22
CA ALA A 242 11.55 -5.76 -10.37
C ALA A 242 11.47 -5.35 -8.90
N GLU A 243 11.23 -4.07 -8.61
CA GLU A 243 10.96 -3.59 -7.25
C GLU A 243 9.80 -4.38 -6.62
N ILE A 244 8.74 -4.62 -7.39
CA ILE A 244 7.57 -5.40 -6.97
C ILE A 244 7.91 -6.88 -6.89
N TYR A 245 8.67 -7.41 -7.84
CA TYR A 245 9.07 -8.82 -7.88
C TYR A 245 9.90 -9.24 -6.66
N ARG A 246 10.60 -8.32 -5.98
CA ARG A 246 11.32 -8.60 -4.72
C ARG A 246 10.42 -9.17 -3.62
N TYR A 247 9.14 -8.82 -3.64
CA TYR A 247 8.14 -9.34 -2.71
C TYR A 247 7.60 -10.73 -3.11
N HIS A 248 7.99 -11.26 -4.27
CA HIS A 248 7.55 -12.58 -4.71
C HIS A 248 8.25 -13.67 -3.88
N PRO A 249 7.54 -14.67 -3.32
CA PRO A 249 8.15 -15.70 -2.46
C PRO A 249 9.27 -16.51 -3.12
N ARG A 250 9.25 -16.67 -4.44
CA ARG A 250 10.35 -17.33 -5.18
C ARG A 250 11.64 -16.51 -5.20
N HIS A 251 11.59 -15.20 -5.03
CA HIS A 251 12.77 -14.36 -5.01
C HIS A 251 13.63 -14.61 -3.76
N SER A 252 13.00 -14.73 -2.58
CA SER A 252 13.71 -14.97 -1.32
C SER A 252 14.33 -16.38 -1.21
N GLN A 253 13.97 -17.32 -2.09
CA GLN A 253 14.51 -18.68 -2.10
C GLN A 253 15.76 -18.86 -2.99
N GLY A 254 16.20 -17.82 -3.71
CA GLY A 254 17.39 -17.86 -4.57
C GLY A 254 18.65 -17.23 -3.95
N ALA A 255 18.59 -16.80 -2.69
CA ALA A 255 19.71 -16.19 -1.96
C ALA A 255 20.27 -17.20 -0.92
N THR A 256 20.82 -18.30 -1.42
CA THR A 256 21.64 -19.26 -0.64
C THR A 256 22.93 -19.50 -1.38
#